data_AF-A0ABD5XLN2-F1
#
_entry.id   AF-A0ABD5XLN2-F1
#
_cell.length_a   1.000
_cell.length_b   1.000
_cell.length_c   1.000
_cell.angle_alpha   90.00
_cell.angle_beta   90.00
_cell.angle_gamma   90.00
#
_symmetry.space_group_name_H-M   'P 1'
#
loop_
_entity.id
_entity.type
_entity.pdbx_description
1 polymer ?
#
loop_
_entity_poly.entity_id
_entity_poly.type
_entity_poly.pdbx_seq_one_letter_code
_entity_poly.pdbx_strand_id
1 'polypeptide(L)' 'MVLDDLVVEGHVPVEAIATALDQQSVSGIALPGMPAGSPGMPGEQTEPFTIYEFSSGEIGDVFIEL' A
#
# COMPACT_ATOMS: atom_id res chain seq x y z
N MET A 1 2.89 -5.23 -7.84
CA MET A 1 4.15 -4.80 -8.47
C MET A 1 5.30 -5.16 -7.54
N VAL A 2 6.52 -5.35 -8.04
CA VAL A 2 7.72 -5.56 -7.22
C VAL A 2 8.73 -4.47 -7.57
N LEU A 3 9.29 -3.81 -6.56
CA LEU A 3 10.30 -2.76 -6.64
C LEU A 3 11.49 -3.19 -5.78
N ASP A 4 12.60 -3.59 -6.41
CA ASP A 4 13.73 -4.23 -5.73
C ASP A 4 13.24 -5.43 -4.87
N ASP A 5 13.34 -5.30 -3.53
CA ASP A 5 12.88 -6.31 -2.57
C ASP A 5 11.51 -5.97 -1.93
N LEU A 6 10.87 -4.86 -2.33
CA LEU A 6 9.57 -4.40 -1.84
C LEU A 6 8.43 -4.91 -2.75
N VAL A 7 7.49 -5.64 -2.16
CA VAL A 7 6.25 -6.05 -2.83
C VAL A 7 5.15 -5.01 -2.61
N VAL A 8 4.49 -4.58 -3.68
CA VAL A 8 3.35 -3.65 -3.61
C VAL A 8 2.10 -4.33 -4.15
N GLU A 9 1.09 -4.53 -3.32
CA GLU A 9 -0.18 -5.17 -3.68
C GLU A 9 -1.34 -4.17 -3.72
N GLY A 10 -2.10 -4.16 -4.81
CA GLY A 10 -3.25 -3.26 -5.00
C GLY A 10 -2.87 -1.88 -5.53
N HIS A 11 -3.81 -0.94 -5.42
CA HIS A 11 -3.70 0.43 -5.94
C HIS A 11 -3.10 1.36 -4.89
N VAL A 12 -1.88 1.06 -4.45
CA VAL A 12 -1.23 1.80 -3.36
C VAL A 12 -0.79 3.20 -3.84
N PRO A 13 -1.07 4.28 -3.09
CA PRO A 13 -0.57 5.63 -3.38
C PRO A 13 0.95 5.70 -3.46
N VAL A 14 1.46 6.54 -4.36
CA VAL A 14 2.91 6.75 -4.55
C VAL A 14 3.60 7.22 -3.27
N GLU A 15 2.90 7.99 -2.43
CA GLU A 15 3.40 8.45 -1.13
C GLU A 15 3.67 7.30 -0.15
N ALA A 16 2.81 6.29 -0.11
CA ALA A 16 3.04 5.08 0.70
C ALA A 16 4.19 4.24 0.13
N ILE A 17 4.29 4.12 -1.20
CA ILE A 17 5.40 3.41 -1.86
C ILE A 17 6.75 4.10 -1.55
N ALA A 18 6.81 5.44 -1.65
CA ALA A 18 8.01 6.20 -1.34
C ALA A 18 8.43 6.03 0.13
N THR A 19 7.46 6.07 1.05
CA THR A 19 7.70 5.83 2.48
C THR A 19 8.22 4.42 2.73
N ALA A 20 7.69 3.41 2.05
CA ALA A 20 8.14 2.03 2.20
C ALA A 20 9.54 1.80 1.62
N LEU A 21 9.91 2.46 0.51
CA LEU A 21 11.26 2.38 -0.05
C LEU A 21 12.33 3.01 0.86
N ASP A 22 11.96 4.01 1.66
CA ASP A 22 12.86 4.61 2.66
C ASP A 22 13.01 3.72 3.92
N GLN A 23 11.97 2.92 4.22
CA GLN A 23 11.96 2.01 5.36
C GLN A 23 12.48 0.61 5.01
N GLN A 24 13.74 0.34 5.36
CA GLN A 24 14.39 -0.98 5.18
C GLN A 24 13.73 -2.16 5.94
N SER A 25 12.76 -1.89 6.82
CA SER A 25 12.12 -2.91 7.67
C SER A 25 10.93 -3.61 7.01
N VAL A 26 10.43 -3.11 5.88
CA VAL A 26 9.19 -3.58 5.26
C VAL A 26 9.48 -4.29 3.95
N SER A 27 9.11 -5.57 3.87
CA SER A 27 9.26 -6.39 2.65
C SER A 27 8.09 -6.24 1.67
N GLY A 28 6.98 -5.64 2.09
CA GLY A 28 5.87 -5.33 1.21
C GLY A 28 4.77 -4.50 1.86
N ILE A 29 3.95 -3.87 1.03
CA ILE A 29 2.78 -3.09 1.43
C ILE A 29 1.57 -3.43 0.56
N ALA A 30 0.37 -3.35 1.14
CA ALA A 30 -0.88 -3.65 0.45
C ALA A 30 -1.97 -2.63 0.74
N LEU A 31 -2.78 -2.30 -0.28
CA LEU A 31 -4.06 -1.60 -0.12
C LEU A 31 -5.20 -2.53 -0.53
N PRO A 32 -5.81 -3.26 0.43
CA PRO A 32 -6.89 -4.20 0.15
C PRO A 32 -8.20 -3.51 -0.21
N GLY A 33 -9.10 -4.25 -0.86
CA GLY A 33 -10.48 -3.82 -1.08
C GLY A 33 -10.72 -2.89 -2.28
N MET A 34 -9.68 -2.41 -2.96
CA MET A 34 -9.77 -1.50 -4.12
C MET A 34 -10.67 -0.27 -3.84
N PRO A 35 -10.33 0.55 -2.84
CA PRO A 35 -11.17 1.69 -2.46
C PRO A 35 -11.27 2.72 -3.59
N ALA A 36 -12.42 3.41 -3.65
CA ALA A 36 -12.65 4.49 -4.61
C ALA A 36 -11.64 5.63 -4.39
N GLY A 37 -11.22 6.28 -5.49
CA GLY A 37 -10.23 7.36 -5.45
C GLY A 37 -8.78 6.90 -5.26
N SER A 38 -8.51 5.60 -5.06
CA SER A 38 -7.13 5.09 -5.08
C SER A 38 -6.52 5.20 -6.49
N PRO A 39 -5.18 5.26 -6.64
CA PRO A 39 -4.52 5.36 -7.93
C PRO A 39 -5.04 4.37 -8.98
N GLY A 40 -5.60 4.86 -10.09
CA GLY A 40 -6.16 4.00 -11.15
C GLY A 40 -7.60 3.54 -10.92
N MET A 41 -8.21 3.85 -9.77
CA MET A 41 -9.62 3.60 -9.48
C MET A 41 -10.45 4.88 -9.66
N PRO A 42 -11.64 4.80 -10.27
CA PRO A 42 -12.54 5.95 -10.37
C PRO A 42 -13.20 6.29 -9.03
N GLY A 43 -13.77 7.48 -8.93
CA GLY A 43 -14.50 7.96 -7.74
C GLY A 43 -13.69 8.93 -6.88
N GLU A 44 -14.36 9.53 -5.90
CA GLU A 44 -13.73 10.38 -4.89
C GLU A 44 -13.31 9.55 -3.68
N GLN A 45 -12.16 9.90 -3.08
CA GLN A 45 -11.75 9.34 -1.80
C GLN A 45 -12.68 9.88 -0.71
N THR A 46 -13.42 8.97 -0.07
CA THR A 46 -14.32 9.32 1.05
C THR A 46 -13.73 9.00 2.41
N GLU A 47 -12.75 8.09 2.46
CA GLU A 47 -12.10 7.61 3.67
C GLU A 47 -10.58 7.52 3.45
N PRO A 48 -9.78 7.62 4.53
CA PRO A 48 -8.34 7.43 4.44
C PRO A 48 -7.99 6.07 3.83
N PHE A 49 -6.90 6.02 3.08
CA PHE A 49 -6.33 4.75 2.65
C PHE A 49 -5.50 4.19 3.79
N THR A 50 -5.96 3.08 4.36
CA THR A 50 -5.16 2.29 5.30
C THR A 50 -4.30 1.30 4.51
N ILE A 51 -3.00 1.51 4.53
CA ILE A 51 -2.01 0.65 3.90
C ILE A 51 -1.46 -0.28 4.98
N TYR A 52 -1.35 -1.56 4.66
CA TYR A 52 -0.88 -2.59 5.57
C TYR A 52 0.47 -3.12 5.13
N GLU A 53 1.23 -3.66 6.09
CA GLU A 53 2.38 -4.49 5.75
C GLU A 53 1.93 -5.76 5.05
N PHE A 54 2.73 -6.20 4.08
CA PHE A 54 2.49 -7.41 3.32
C PHE A 54 3.72 -8.29 3.33
N SER A 55 3.59 -9.49 3.87
CA SER A 55 4.68 -10.46 3.93
C SER A 55 4.16 -11.86 3.68
N SER A 56 4.86 -12.61 2.82
CA SER A 56 4.58 -14.03 2.56
C SER A 56 3.14 -14.36 2.14
N GLY A 57 2.44 -13.42 1.49
CA GLY A 57 1.05 -13.62 1.07
C GLY A 57 0.00 -13.24 2.12
N GLU A 58 0.43 -12.71 3.26
CA GLU A 58 -0.45 -12.32 4.36
C GLU A 58 -0.38 -10.81 4.60
N ILE A 59 -1.55 -10.24 4.96
CA ILE A 59 -1.67 -8.85 5.39
C ILE A 59 -1.38 -8.80 6.89
N GLY A 60 -0.41 -7.97 7.27
CA GLY A 60 0.03 -7.76 8.64
C GLY A 60 -0.56 -6.51 9.27
N ASP A 61 0.27 -5.81 10.06
CA ASP A 61 -0.11 -4.61 10.78
C ASP A 61 -0.32 -3.40 9.85
N VAL A 62 -0.96 -2.36 10.37
CA VAL A 62 -1.12 -1.08 9.66
C VAL A 62 0.26 -0.45 9.49
N PHE A 63 0.64 -0.22 8.24
CA PHE A 63 1.89 0.45 7.88
C PHE A 63 1.71 1.97 7.94
N ILE A 64 0.70 2.51 7.25
CA ILE A 64 0.38 3.95 7.24
C ILE A 64 -1.08 4.18 6.85
N GLU A 65 -1.66 5.28 7.33
CA GLU A 65 -2.95 5.80 6.88
C GLU A 65 -2.75 7.12 6.13
N LEU A 66 -3.34 7.23 4.94
CA LEU A 66 -3.26 8.40 4.06
C LEU A 66 -4.62 9.06 3.86
#